data_AF-M0FZY4-F1
#
_entry.id   AF-M0FZY4-F1
#
_cell.length_a   1.000
_cell.length_b   1.000
_cell.length_c   1.000
_cell.angle_alpha   90.00
_cell.angle_beta   90.00
_cell.angle_gamma   90.00
#
_symmetry.space_group_name_H-M   'P 1'
#
loop_
_entity.id
_entity.type
_entity.pdbx_description
1 polymer ?
#
loop_
_entity_poly.entity_id
_entity_poly.type
_entity_poly.pdbx_seq_one_letter_code
_entity_poly.pdbx_strand_id
1 'polypeptide(L)'
;MTPPTKPHRNAERVVKCPVDGCEAEKLSRGMHLHVLRSAGNGHGPQGEVPEHLDFENLEEVGTQEVEVNYPEERKTESVARLCPYCGKPFKGKNGVLIHLGQVEGRKNHPANASEVHEPGDFPVVELDEAENVVAVVEGRIPSSAGNWPYEESIPVERVYRLIAELLAEGHPETAARARSLLLTDE
;
A
#
# COMPACT_ATOMS: atom_id res chain seq x y z
N MET A 1 15.99 23.06 -1.18
CA MET A 1 16.95 23.11 -0.06
C MET A 1 16.52 22.08 0.97
N THR A 2 17.23 20.96 1.05
CA THR A 2 16.99 19.93 2.06
C THR A 2 17.50 20.46 3.40
N PRO A 3 16.71 20.42 4.49
CA PRO A 3 17.20 20.84 5.79
C PRO A 3 18.42 20.00 6.19
N PRO A 4 19.42 20.58 6.88
CA PRO A 4 20.60 19.85 7.30
C PRO A 4 20.18 18.76 8.29
N THR A 5 20.38 17.53 7.89
CA THR A 5 20.12 16.36 8.72
C THR A 5 21.41 15.93 9.40
N LYS A 6 21.42 15.79 10.72
CA LYS A 6 22.58 15.21 11.41
C LYS A 6 22.49 13.68 11.29
N PRO A 7 23.48 13.01 10.69
CA PRO A 7 23.50 11.56 10.66
C PRO A 7 23.72 11.03 12.08
N HIS A 8 22.81 10.18 12.54
CA HIS A 8 22.94 9.47 13.80
C HIS A 8 23.43 8.05 13.50
N ARG A 9 24.45 7.59 14.22
CA ARG A 9 24.91 6.20 14.13
C ARG A 9 24.42 5.43 15.34
N ASN A 10 23.79 4.29 15.10
CA ASN A 10 23.37 3.37 16.15
C ASN A 10 23.79 1.96 15.78
N ALA A 11 24.25 1.20 16.78
CA ALA A 11 24.40 -0.25 16.65
C ALA A 11 23.01 -0.86 16.76
N GLU A 12 22.55 -1.51 15.69
CA GLU A 12 21.25 -2.18 15.65
C GLU A 12 21.44 -3.69 15.69
N ARG A 13 20.54 -4.38 16.40
CA ARG A 13 20.56 -5.84 16.54
C ARG A 13 20.25 -6.51 15.20
N VAL A 14 21.08 -7.48 14.84
CA VAL A 14 20.85 -8.43 13.75
C VAL A 14 20.28 -9.70 14.37
N VAL A 15 19.14 -10.15 13.86
CA VAL A 15 18.38 -11.28 14.40
C VAL A 15 18.05 -12.28 13.30
N LYS A 16 17.91 -13.54 13.68
CA LYS A 16 17.46 -14.62 12.79
C LYS A 16 15.96 -14.58 12.56
N CYS A 17 15.56 -15.01 11.37
CA CYS A 17 14.15 -15.28 11.09
C CYS A 17 13.64 -16.38 12.03
N PRO A 18 12.49 -16.20 12.70
CA PRO A 18 11.93 -17.22 13.59
C PRO A 18 11.22 -18.37 12.84
N VAL A 19 11.19 -18.34 11.50
CA VAL A 19 10.53 -19.35 10.69
C VAL A 19 11.46 -20.54 10.45
N ASP A 20 11.00 -21.73 10.82
CA ASP A 20 11.72 -22.98 10.58
C ASP A 20 12.01 -23.17 9.08
N GLY A 21 13.29 -23.31 8.73
CA GLY A 21 13.75 -23.45 7.34
C GLY A 21 14.12 -22.14 6.65
N CYS A 22 14.11 -21.00 7.37
CA CYS A 22 14.62 -19.73 6.88
C CYS A 22 15.86 -19.28 7.66
N GLU A 23 17.02 -19.34 7.01
CA GLU A 23 18.32 -18.89 7.59
C GLU A 23 18.56 -17.39 7.39
N ALA A 24 17.51 -16.60 7.13
CA ALA A 24 17.67 -15.18 6.85
C ALA A 24 18.01 -14.39 8.13
N GLU A 25 19.13 -13.69 8.09
CA GLU A 25 19.50 -12.70 9.11
C GLU A 25 19.11 -11.30 8.63
N LYS A 26 18.41 -10.56 9.49
CA LYS A 26 17.96 -9.18 9.20
C LYS A 26 18.16 -8.29 10.42
N LEU A 27 18.17 -6.98 10.18
CA LEU A 27 18.00 -6.02 11.26
C LEU A 27 16.66 -6.30 11.97
N SER A 28 16.65 -6.20 13.29
CA SER A 28 15.45 -6.46 14.11
C SER A 28 14.22 -5.69 13.62
N ARG A 29 14.37 -4.40 13.26
CA ARG A 29 13.26 -3.58 12.71
C ARG A 29 12.70 -4.08 11.37
N GLY A 30 13.52 -4.81 10.61
CA GLY A 30 13.17 -5.31 9.28
C GLY A 30 12.54 -6.69 9.30
N MET A 31 12.54 -7.39 10.44
CA MET A 31 12.16 -8.80 10.49
C MET A 31 10.70 -9.03 10.12
N HIS A 32 9.79 -8.20 10.63
CA HIS A 32 8.36 -8.31 10.30
C HIS A 32 8.12 -8.13 8.80
N LEU A 33 8.78 -7.15 8.17
CA LEU A 33 8.65 -6.91 6.73
C LEU A 33 9.25 -8.07 5.91
N HIS A 34 10.35 -8.66 6.36
CA HIS A 34 10.92 -9.84 5.74
C HIS A 34 9.91 -11.00 5.74
N VAL A 35 9.33 -11.34 6.90
CA VAL A 35 8.33 -12.42 6.99
C VAL A 35 7.15 -12.15 6.07
N LEU A 36 6.63 -10.92 6.08
CA LEU A 36 5.49 -10.50 5.24
C LEU A 36 5.78 -10.63 3.73
N ARG A 37 7.03 -10.44 3.30
CA ARG A 37 7.41 -10.46 1.87
C ARG A 37 7.91 -11.82 1.38
N SER A 38 8.31 -12.70 2.29
CA SER A 38 8.73 -14.06 1.97
C SER A 38 7.52 -14.96 1.65
N ALA A 39 7.77 -16.03 0.88
CA ALA A 39 6.79 -17.07 0.60
C ALA A 39 7.49 -18.43 0.57
N GLY A 40 6.80 -19.48 1.02
CA GLY A 40 7.39 -20.82 1.12
C GLY A 40 8.37 -20.97 2.29
N ASN A 41 9.03 -22.13 2.40
CA ASN A 41 9.98 -22.46 3.49
C ASN A 41 9.44 -22.11 4.90
N GLY A 42 8.17 -22.45 5.18
CA GLY A 42 7.53 -22.16 6.47
C GLY A 42 6.89 -20.77 6.60
N HIS A 43 7.17 -19.81 5.70
CA HIS A 43 6.59 -18.45 5.77
C HIS A 43 5.10 -18.38 5.43
N GLY A 44 4.50 -19.45 4.91
CA GLY A 44 3.14 -19.44 4.40
C GLY A 44 2.99 -18.64 3.10
N PRO A 45 1.76 -18.22 2.76
CA PRO A 45 1.49 -17.34 1.62
C PRO A 45 2.11 -15.95 1.81
N GLN A 46 2.59 -15.35 0.72
CA GLN A 46 3.14 -14.01 0.77
C GLN A 46 2.11 -13.00 1.29
N GLY A 47 2.52 -12.18 2.26
CA GLY A 47 1.70 -11.11 2.80
C GLY A 47 0.79 -11.52 3.95
N GLU A 48 0.99 -12.73 4.47
CA GLU A 48 0.45 -13.23 5.73
C GLU A 48 1.63 -13.50 6.68
N VAL A 49 1.39 -13.35 7.98
CA VAL A 49 2.36 -13.67 9.02
C VAL A 49 1.80 -14.87 9.78
N PRO A 50 2.51 -16.01 9.83
CA PRO A 50 2.04 -17.17 10.59
C PRO A 50 1.79 -16.83 12.07
N GLU A 51 0.61 -17.20 12.59
CA GLU A 51 0.13 -16.79 13.93
C GLU A 51 1.03 -17.24 15.10
N HIS A 52 1.86 -18.26 14.89
CA HIS A 52 2.73 -18.83 15.91
C HIS A 52 4.09 -18.12 16.05
N LEU A 53 4.39 -17.13 15.21
CA LEU A 53 5.67 -16.42 15.25
C LEU A 53 5.65 -15.31 16.31
N ASP A 54 6.68 -15.29 17.14
CA ASP A 54 6.95 -14.22 18.09
C ASP A 54 8.09 -13.32 17.56
N PHE A 55 7.82 -12.00 17.48
CA PHE A 55 8.81 -11.00 17.05
C PHE A 55 9.44 -10.24 18.23
N GLU A 56 8.95 -10.43 19.46
CA GLU A 56 9.48 -9.75 20.63
C GLU A 56 10.79 -10.41 21.11
N ASN A 57 10.89 -11.74 21.01
CA ASN A 57 12.00 -12.53 21.55
C ASN A 57 12.84 -13.21 20.45
N LEU A 58 13.25 -12.45 19.44
CA LEU A 58 14.07 -12.97 18.34
C LEU A 58 15.52 -13.27 18.77
N GLU A 59 16.08 -14.37 18.26
CA GLU A 59 17.48 -14.76 18.46
C GLU A 59 18.42 -13.73 17.83
N GLU A 60 19.27 -13.11 18.65
CA GLU A 60 20.29 -12.16 18.19
C GLU A 60 21.57 -12.88 17.78
N VAL A 61 22.04 -12.58 16.57
CA VAL A 61 23.27 -13.14 16.00
C VAL A 61 24.39 -12.12 15.89
N GLY A 62 24.09 -10.83 16.11
CA GLY A 62 25.11 -9.79 16.14
C GLY A 62 24.52 -8.39 16.12
N THR A 63 25.39 -7.44 15.81
CA THR A 63 25.04 -6.01 15.70
C THR A 63 25.62 -5.42 14.44
N GLN A 64 24.87 -4.55 13.77
CA GLN A 64 25.29 -3.81 12.60
C GLN A 64 25.20 -2.30 12.88
N GLU A 65 26.25 -1.55 12.53
CA GLU A 65 26.20 -0.08 12.58
C GLU A 65 25.30 0.43 11.44
N VAL A 66 24.31 1.26 11.79
CA VAL A 66 23.41 1.88 10.83
C VAL A 66 23.47 3.39 10.99
N GLU A 67 23.57 4.07 9.85
CA GLU A 67 23.44 5.53 9.80
C GLU A 67 21.98 5.87 9.51
N VAL A 68 21.34 6.56 10.44
CA VAL A 68 19.96 7.01 10.32
C VAL A 68 19.95 8.52 10.22
N ASN A 69 19.30 8.98 9.15
CA ASN A 69 19.13 10.38 8.85
C ASN A 69 17.73 10.81 9.30
N TYR A 70 17.63 11.41 10.50
CA TYR A 70 16.38 11.96 10.99
C TYR A 70 16.25 13.43 10.55
N PRO A 71 15.20 13.80 9.81
CA PRO A 71 14.92 15.20 9.55
C PRO A 71 14.50 15.91 10.85
N GLU A 72 14.97 17.14 11.05
CA GLU A 72 14.61 17.97 12.21
C GLU A 72 13.09 18.26 12.23
N GLU A 73 12.48 18.40 11.05
CA GLU A 73 11.04 18.56 10.89
C GLU A 73 10.47 17.52 9.94
N ARG A 74 9.44 16.80 10.40
CA ARG A 74 8.64 15.93 9.53
C ARG A 74 7.56 16.76 8.85
N LYS A 75 7.76 17.11 7.59
CA LYS A 75 6.68 17.63 6.74
C LYS A 75 5.65 16.54 6.53
N THR A 76 4.58 16.59 7.32
CA THR A 76 3.43 15.71 7.13
C THR A 76 2.46 16.40 6.18
N GLU A 77 1.99 15.62 5.21
CA GLU A 77 0.98 16.05 4.28
C GLU A 77 -0.38 15.62 4.85
N SER A 78 -1.33 16.55 4.92
CA SER A 78 -2.66 16.30 5.48
C SER A 78 -3.68 15.82 4.44
N VAL A 79 -3.38 15.93 3.14
CA VAL A 79 -4.31 15.54 2.08
C VAL A 79 -4.39 14.01 1.92
N ALA A 80 -5.54 13.52 1.47
CA ALA A 80 -5.69 12.11 1.10
C ALA A 80 -5.18 11.90 -0.33
N ARG A 81 -4.43 10.82 -0.54
CA ARG A 81 -3.87 10.42 -1.84
C ARG A 81 -4.28 9.00 -2.19
N LEU A 82 -4.59 8.76 -3.46
CA LEU A 82 -4.97 7.44 -3.96
C LEU A 82 -3.77 6.63 -4.40
N CYS A 83 -3.76 5.34 -4.04
CA CYS A 83 -2.92 4.37 -4.70
C CYS A 83 -3.42 4.12 -6.13
N PRO A 84 -2.57 4.25 -7.17
CA PRO A 84 -2.99 4.10 -8.57
C PRO A 84 -3.33 2.66 -8.96
N TYR A 85 -2.92 1.68 -8.16
CA TYR A 85 -3.11 0.25 -8.48
C TYR A 85 -4.36 -0.35 -7.87
N CYS A 86 -4.77 0.12 -6.68
CA CYS A 86 -5.90 -0.45 -5.95
C CYS A 86 -6.98 0.57 -5.57
N GLY A 87 -6.78 1.86 -5.88
CA GLY A 87 -7.76 2.91 -5.61
C GLY A 87 -8.03 3.18 -4.13
N LYS A 88 -7.18 2.68 -3.22
CA LYS A 88 -7.33 2.95 -1.78
C LYS A 88 -6.78 4.33 -1.43
N PRO A 89 -7.50 5.11 -0.59
CA PRO A 89 -7.00 6.38 -0.08
C PRO A 89 -6.03 6.19 1.08
N PHE A 90 -5.02 7.04 1.16
CA PHE A 90 -4.03 7.08 2.22
C PHE A 90 -3.72 8.52 2.63
N LYS A 91 -3.36 8.72 3.89
CA LYS A 91 -2.95 10.04 4.39
C LYS A 91 -1.57 10.42 3.87
N GLY A 92 -1.56 11.31 2.87
CA GLY A 92 -0.37 11.86 2.25
C GLY A 92 0.49 10.85 1.50
N LYS A 93 1.55 11.36 0.87
CA LYS A 93 2.50 10.59 0.04
C LYS A 93 3.13 9.41 0.76
N ASN A 94 3.50 9.60 2.03
CA ASN A 94 4.21 8.59 2.80
C ASN A 94 3.30 7.39 3.07
N GLY A 95 1.99 7.63 3.27
CA GLY A 95 1.02 6.55 3.42
C GLY A 95 0.95 5.66 2.18
N VAL A 96 0.90 6.26 0.99
CA VAL A 96 0.90 5.50 -0.28
C VAL A 96 2.21 4.73 -0.46
N LEU A 97 3.37 5.34 -0.21
CA LEU A 97 4.67 4.66 -0.36
C LEU A 97 4.83 3.48 0.60
N ILE A 98 4.40 3.62 1.86
CA ILE A 98 4.40 2.54 2.84
C ILE A 98 3.51 1.39 2.36
N HIS A 99 2.30 1.71 1.88
CA HIS A 99 1.39 0.74 1.29
C HIS A 99 2.07 -0.01 0.14
N LEU A 100 2.64 0.68 -0.85
CA LEU A 100 3.32 0.07 -1.99
C LEU A 100 4.44 -0.88 -1.57
N GLY A 101 5.22 -0.51 -0.55
CA GLY A 101 6.25 -1.39 0.01
C GLY A 101 5.67 -2.65 0.68
N GLN A 102 4.50 -2.58 1.30
CA GLN A 102 3.88 -3.75 1.95
C GLN A 102 3.19 -4.71 0.97
N VAL A 103 2.77 -4.23 -0.19
CA VAL A 103 2.05 -5.01 -1.20
C VAL A 103 2.87 -5.27 -2.47
N GLU A 104 4.17 -5.01 -2.41
CA GLU A 104 5.09 -5.21 -3.53
C GLU A 104 4.95 -6.61 -4.16
N GLY A 105 4.68 -6.65 -5.48
CA GLY A 105 4.49 -7.89 -6.23
C GLY A 105 3.16 -8.61 -6.01
N ARG A 106 2.23 -8.06 -5.23
CA ARG A 106 0.93 -8.68 -4.91
C ARG A 106 -0.25 -7.72 -5.02
N LYS A 107 -1.47 -8.26 -5.00
CA LYS A 107 -2.73 -7.48 -5.03
C LYS A 107 -2.76 -6.44 -6.18
N ASN A 108 -2.27 -6.82 -7.36
CA ASN A 108 -2.12 -5.96 -8.54
C ASN A 108 -1.08 -4.84 -8.44
N HIS A 109 -0.09 -4.95 -7.54
CA HIS A 109 1.00 -3.99 -7.43
C HIS A 109 2.28 -4.57 -8.05
N PRO A 110 2.95 -3.83 -8.96
CA PRO A 110 4.25 -4.22 -9.50
C PRO A 110 5.30 -4.42 -8.41
N ALA A 111 6.28 -5.28 -8.68
CA ALA A 111 7.54 -5.26 -7.94
C ALA A 111 8.19 -3.87 -8.09
N ASN A 112 8.80 -3.35 -7.03
CA ASN A 112 9.42 -2.02 -6.98
C ASN A 112 8.49 -0.80 -7.20
N ALA A 113 7.17 -0.94 -7.04
CA ALA A 113 6.25 0.19 -7.25
C ALA A 113 6.60 1.44 -6.40
N SER A 114 7.14 1.24 -5.19
CA SER A 114 7.59 2.34 -4.33
C SER A 114 8.85 3.07 -4.81
N GLU A 115 9.62 2.46 -5.71
CA GLU A 115 10.84 3.04 -6.29
C GLU A 115 10.56 3.76 -7.61
N VAL A 116 9.45 3.42 -8.27
CA VAL A 116 9.07 3.95 -9.59
C VAL A 116 8.23 5.22 -9.48
N HIS A 117 7.46 5.38 -8.39
CA HIS A 117 6.59 6.54 -8.20
C HIS A 117 7.23 7.62 -7.34
N GLU A 118 7.16 8.85 -7.82
CA GLU A 118 7.46 10.05 -7.06
C GLU A 118 6.22 10.52 -6.27
N PRO A 119 6.39 11.28 -5.18
CA PRO A 119 5.28 11.79 -4.38
C PRO A 119 4.17 12.55 -5.13
N GLY A 120 4.49 13.14 -6.27
CA GLY A 120 3.55 13.89 -7.12
C GLY A 120 2.69 13.00 -8.01
N ASP A 121 3.01 11.72 -8.15
CA ASP A 121 2.33 10.80 -9.07
C ASP A 121 0.99 10.28 -8.54
N PHE A 122 0.71 10.52 -7.26
CA PHE A 122 -0.49 10.03 -6.59
C PHE A 122 -1.61 11.08 -6.60
N PRO A 123 -2.79 10.79 -7.17
CA PRO A 123 -3.91 11.72 -7.18
C PRO A 123 -4.34 12.10 -5.76
N VAL A 124 -4.58 13.39 -5.53
CA VAL A 124 -5.15 13.96 -4.32
C VAL A 124 -6.67 13.87 -4.40
N VAL A 125 -7.30 13.40 -3.33
CA VAL A 125 -8.74 13.20 -3.26
C VAL A 125 -9.36 13.80 -2.01
N GLU A 126 -10.64 14.13 -2.11
CA GLU A 126 -11.50 14.44 -0.97
C GLU A 126 -12.26 13.20 -0.53
N LEU A 127 -12.38 13.05 0.78
CA LEU A 127 -13.10 11.95 1.42
C LEU A 127 -14.31 12.49 2.18
N ASP A 128 -15.40 11.74 2.20
CA ASP A 128 -16.52 11.99 3.12
C ASP A 128 -16.24 11.46 4.54
N GLU A 129 -17.20 11.62 5.46
CA GLU A 129 -17.10 11.12 6.84
C GLU A 129 -16.96 9.59 6.95
N ALA A 130 -17.34 8.86 5.90
CA ALA A 130 -17.23 7.41 5.81
C ALA A 130 -16.00 6.97 4.98
N GLU A 131 -15.05 7.88 4.76
CA GLU A 131 -13.81 7.66 4.00
C GLU A 131 -14.02 7.25 2.53
N ASN A 132 -15.19 7.54 1.95
CA ASN A 132 -15.42 7.34 0.52
C ASN A 132 -14.85 8.53 -0.27
N VAL A 133 -14.27 8.24 -1.43
CA VAL A 133 -13.78 9.28 -2.35
C VAL A 133 -14.97 10.02 -2.98
N VAL A 134 -15.07 11.31 -2.71
CA VAL A 134 -16.13 12.18 -3.26
C VAL A 134 -15.66 13.05 -4.42
N ALA A 135 -14.36 13.37 -4.48
CA ALA A 135 -13.77 14.14 -5.58
C ALA A 135 -12.26 13.87 -5.73
N VAL A 136 -11.73 14.10 -6.93
CA VAL A 136 -10.28 14.16 -7.21
C VAL A 136 -9.91 15.63 -7.37
N VAL A 137 -9.12 16.16 -6.44
CA VAL A 137 -8.81 17.61 -6.33
C VAL A 137 -7.60 17.98 -7.18
N GLU A 138 -6.55 17.18 -7.16
CA GLU A 138 -5.31 17.42 -7.92
C GLU A 138 -4.69 16.10 -8.35
N GLY A 139 -4.33 15.98 -9.62
CA GLY A 139 -3.55 14.84 -10.09
C GLY A 139 -3.73 14.60 -11.58
N ARG A 140 -2.60 14.35 -12.26
CA ARG A 140 -2.66 13.48 -13.44
C ARG A 140 -3.02 12.11 -12.91
N ILE A 141 -4.17 11.58 -13.32
CA ILE A 141 -4.34 10.13 -13.33
C ILE A 141 -3.09 9.62 -14.06
N PRO A 142 -2.21 8.82 -13.44
CA PRO A 142 -1.10 8.27 -14.18
C PRO A 142 -1.73 7.53 -15.35
N SER A 143 -1.51 8.05 -16.55
CA SER A 143 -1.67 7.31 -17.78
C SER A 143 -0.78 6.11 -17.59
N SER A 144 -1.35 5.01 -17.09
CA SER A 144 -0.66 3.76 -17.02
C SER A 144 -0.02 3.53 -18.38
N ALA A 145 1.22 3.07 -18.39
CA ALA A 145 1.82 2.45 -19.55
C ALA A 145 0.96 1.23 -19.96
N GLY A 146 -0.12 1.52 -20.66
CA GLY A 146 -1.27 0.67 -20.85
C GLY A 146 -2.40 1.56 -21.34
N ASN A 147 -2.58 1.55 -22.66
CA ASN A 147 -3.62 2.22 -23.42
C ASN A 147 -5.01 2.04 -22.77
N TRP A 148 -5.44 2.96 -21.90
CA TRP A 148 -6.84 3.05 -21.48
C TRP A 148 -7.52 4.08 -22.37
N PRO A 149 -8.53 3.67 -23.16
CA PRO A 149 -9.28 4.60 -24.00
C PRO A 149 -10.21 5.38 -23.08
N TYR A 150 -9.74 6.49 -22.51
CA TYR A 150 -10.64 7.43 -21.85
C TYR A 150 -11.28 8.33 -22.90
N GLU A 151 -12.20 7.73 -23.67
CA GLU A 151 -13.23 8.43 -24.42
C GLU A 151 -14.43 7.52 -24.77
N GLU A 152 -14.64 6.41 -24.06
CA GLU A 152 -15.82 5.56 -24.25
C GLU A 152 -16.63 5.50 -22.95
N SER A 153 -17.89 5.91 -23.05
CA SER A 153 -18.90 5.69 -22.04
C SER A 153 -18.91 4.22 -21.61
N ILE A 154 -18.98 3.96 -20.29
CA ILE A 154 -19.11 2.59 -19.79
C ILE A 154 -20.47 2.06 -20.26
N PRO A 155 -20.54 0.92 -20.97
CA PRO A 155 -21.81 0.35 -21.38
C PRO A 155 -22.69 0.05 -20.17
N VAL A 156 -23.95 0.44 -20.24
CA VAL A 156 -24.94 0.28 -19.16
C VAL A 156 -25.06 -1.20 -18.74
N GLU A 157 -24.90 -2.13 -19.68
CA GLU A 157 -24.91 -3.57 -19.43
C GLU A 157 -23.78 -4.02 -18.50
N ARG A 158 -22.62 -3.36 -18.57
CA ARG A 158 -21.47 -3.64 -17.70
C ARG A 158 -21.73 -3.18 -16.27
N VAL A 159 -22.42 -2.04 -16.11
CA VAL A 159 -22.86 -1.53 -14.81
C VAL A 159 -23.90 -2.46 -14.18
N TYR A 160 -24.89 -2.92 -14.94
CA TYR A 160 -25.87 -3.90 -14.45
C TYR A 160 -25.23 -5.23 -14.05
N ARG A 161 -24.21 -5.70 -14.78
CA ARG A 161 -23.46 -6.92 -14.41
C ARG A 161 -22.76 -6.78 -13.07
N LEU A 162 -22.07 -5.65 -12.85
CA LEU A 162 -21.43 -5.36 -11.56
C LEU A 162 -22.44 -5.34 -10.40
N ILE A 163 -23.60 -4.70 -10.61
CA ILE A 163 -24.67 -4.67 -9.60
C ILE A 163 -25.18 -6.08 -9.29
N ALA A 164 -25.34 -6.93 -10.30
CA ALA A 164 -25.76 -8.31 -10.12
C ALA A 164 -24.72 -9.15 -9.36
N GLU A 165 -23.42 -8.97 -9.65
CA GLU A 165 -22.32 -9.60 -8.93
C GLU A 165 -22.31 -9.19 -7.44
N LEU A 166 -22.42 -7.89 -7.15
CA LEU A 166 -22.50 -7.39 -5.78
C LEU A 166 -23.70 -7.95 -5.01
N LEU A 167 -24.84 -8.14 -5.67
CA LEU A 167 -26.01 -8.78 -5.07
C LEU A 167 -25.77 -10.28 -4.80
N ALA A 168 -25.12 -10.98 -5.74
CA ALA A 168 -24.79 -12.40 -5.58
C ALA A 168 -23.76 -12.64 -4.47
N GLU A 169 -22.84 -11.70 -4.26
CA GLU A 169 -21.81 -11.72 -3.21
C GLU A 169 -22.32 -11.25 -1.83
N GLY A 170 -23.60 -10.86 -1.73
CA GLY A 170 -24.19 -10.44 -0.45
C GLY A 170 -23.82 -9.01 -0.04
N HIS A 171 -23.55 -8.13 -1.00
CA HIS A 171 -23.27 -6.71 -0.80
C HIS A 171 -24.42 -5.79 -1.29
N PRO A 172 -25.64 -5.91 -0.73
CA PRO A 172 -26.82 -5.21 -1.25
C PRO A 172 -26.75 -3.68 -1.09
N GLU A 173 -26.11 -3.18 -0.04
CA GLU A 173 -25.93 -1.74 0.18
C GLU A 173 -25.00 -1.12 -0.87
N THR A 174 -23.89 -1.81 -1.17
CA THR A 174 -22.96 -1.42 -2.23
C THR A 174 -23.63 -1.48 -3.60
N ALA A 175 -24.44 -2.50 -3.86
CA ALA A 175 -25.21 -2.64 -5.10
C ALA A 175 -26.24 -1.51 -5.28
N ALA A 176 -26.98 -1.16 -4.22
CA ALA A 176 -27.93 -0.05 -4.23
C ALA A 176 -27.25 1.29 -4.49
N ARG A 177 -26.09 1.53 -3.86
CA ARG A 177 -25.27 2.73 -4.08
C ARG A 177 -24.74 2.80 -5.52
N ALA A 178 -24.20 1.71 -6.04
CA ALA A 178 -23.72 1.63 -7.42
C ALA A 178 -24.84 1.91 -8.43
N ARG A 179 -26.04 1.36 -8.21
CA ARG A 179 -27.23 1.64 -9.02
C ARG A 179 -27.60 3.12 -9.01
N SER A 180 -27.62 3.75 -7.83
CA SER A 180 -28.00 5.16 -7.70
C SER A 180 -26.99 6.12 -8.32
N LEU A 181 -25.71 5.76 -8.41
CA LEU A 181 -24.65 6.66 -8.89
C LEU A 181 -24.35 6.47 -10.38
N LEU A 182 -24.54 5.26 -10.90
CA LEU A 182 -24.07 4.87 -12.24
C LEU A 182 -25.21 4.65 -13.24
N LEU A 183 -26.46 4.58 -12.79
CA LEU A 183 -27.65 4.35 -13.62
C LEU A 183 -28.72 5.44 -13.44
N THR A 184 -28.37 6.60 -12.89
CA THR A 184 -29.28 7.75 -12.87
C THR A 184 -29.45 8.28 -14.29
N ASP A 185 -30.66 8.09 -14.83
CA ASP A 185 -31.17 8.70 -16.05
C ASP A 185 -31.27 10.24 -15.87
N GLU A 186 -30.81 11.00 -16.86
CA GLU A 186 -31.54 12.21 -17.28
C GLU A 186 -32.69 11.82 -18.20
#